data_AF-A0A976JFP1-F1
#
_entry.id   AF-A0A976JFP1-F1
#
_cell.length_a   1.000
_cell.length_b   1.000
_cell.length_c   1.000
_cell.angle_alpha   90.00
_cell.angle_beta   90.00
_cell.angle_gamma   90.00
#
_symmetry.space_group_name_H-M   'P 1'
#
loop_
_entity.id
_entity.type
_entity.pdbx_description
1 polymer ?
#
loop_
_entity_poly.entity_id
_entity_poly.type
_entity_poly.pdbx_seq_one_letter_code
_entity_poly.pdbx_strand_id
1 'polypeptide(L)'
;MIEVLKIAVTGQGLLDRAEMNEGLCTLFIQHTSASLLIQENFDPSARADLERWLNRLVPENDNLYTHTLEGPDDMPAHIKSSLTATSISVPVLGGNLGLGTWQGIFLWEHRHQPGNRKVILHLI
;
A
#
# COMPACT_ATOMS: atom_id res chain seq x y z
N MET A 1 -10.18 -7.08 -0.72
CA MET A 1 -10.35 -6.18 -1.88
C MET A 1 -9.28 -5.14 -1.79
N ILE A 2 -8.31 -5.18 -2.70
CA ILE A 2 -7.37 -4.08 -2.85
C ILE A 2 -8.16 -2.86 -3.32
N GLU A 3 -8.48 -1.98 -2.38
CA GLU A 3 -8.89 -0.64 -2.75
C GLU A 3 -7.65 0.01 -3.37
N VAL A 4 -7.67 0.13 -4.69
CA VAL A 4 -6.70 0.99 -5.36
C VAL A 4 -7.07 2.38 -4.88
N LEU A 5 -6.42 2.82 -3.80
CA LEU A 5 -6.02 4.20 -3.78
C LEU A 5 -5.13 4.33 -5.01
N LYS A 6 -5.78 4.75 -6.10
CA LYS A 6 -5.10 5.56 -7.09
C LYS A 6 -4.69 6.73 -6.23
N ILE A 7 -3.49 6.63 -5.67
CA ILE A 7 -2.58 7.73 -5.81
C ILE A 7 -2.37 7.84 -7.34
N ALA A 8 -3.41 8.25 -8.08
CA ALA A 8 -3.27 9.36 -8.99
C ALA A 8 -2.63 10.35 -8.08
N VAL A 9 -1.33 10.45 -8.24
CA VAL A 9 -0.52 11.25 -7.37
C VAL A 9 -1.10 12.64 -7.58
N THR A 10 -1.97 13.06 -6.67
CA THR A 10 -1.89 14.40 -6.15
C THR A 10 -0.51 14.60 -5.55
N GLY A 11 0.33 13.57 -5.38
CA GLY A 11 1.77 13.76 -5.29
C GLY A 11 2.41 14.38 -6.55
N GLN A 12 1.93 14.19 -7.79
CA GLN A 12 2.39 15.05 -8.89
C GLN A 12 1.92 16.49 -8.60
N GLY A 13 0.63 16.66 -8.26
CA GLY A 13 0.12 17.96 -7.83
C GLY A 13 0.77 18.56 -6.56
N LEU A 14 1.40 17.75 -5.69
CA LEU A 14 2.08 18.17 -4.48
C LEU A 14 3.56 18.42 -4.75
N LEU A 15 4.19 17.64 -5.64
CA LEU A 15 5.52 17.93 -6.19
C LEU A 15 5.48 19.24 -6.96
N ASP A 16 4.44 19.45 -7.78
CA ASP A 16 4.17 20.70 -8.48
C ASP A 16 3.98 21.86 -7.49
N ARG A 17 3.20 21.67 -6.41
CA ARG A 17 3.02 22.68 -5.35
C ARG A 17 4.27 22.92 -4.51
N ALA A 18 5.11 21.90 -4.35
CA ALA A 18 6.36 21.98 -3.62
C ALA A 18 7.52 22.48 -4.48
N GLU A 19 7.29 22.70 -5.79
CA GLU A 19 8.31 23.07 -6.78
C GLU A 19 9.55 22.15 -6.74
N MET A 20 9.32 20.88 -6.40
CA MET A 20 10.39 19.92 -6.14
C MET A 20 10.82 19.25 -7.44
N ASN A 21 12.05 19.55 -7.88
CA ASN A 21 12.58 19.01 -9.14
C ASN A 21 13.34 17.67 -8.95
N GLU A 22 14.11 17.54 -7.87
CA GLU A 22 14.91 16.37 -7.55
C GLU A 22 14.79 16.05 -6.06
N GLY A 23 14.81 14.77 -5.68
CA GLY A 23 14.90 14.34 -4.28
C GLY A 23 14.17 13.03 -3.98
N LEU A 24 13.56 12.91 -2.80
CA LEU A 24 12.92 11.68 -2.34
C LEU A 24 11.50 11.93 -1.81
N CYS A 25 10.52 11.24 -2.39
CA CYS A 25 9.15 11.19 -1.89
C CYS A 25 8.94 9.93 -1.06
N THR A 26 8.68 10.09 0.24
CA THR A 26 8.36 8.99 1.15
C THR A 26 6.88 8.99 1.49
N LEU A 27 6.24 7.83 1.40
CA LEU A 27 4.86 7.58 1.80
C LEU A 27 4.85 6.61 2.97
N PHE A 28 4.19 6.97 4.07
CA PHE A 28 4.08 6.15 5.27
C PHE A 28 2.63 6.00 5.70
N ILE A 29 2.11 4.78 5.80
CA ILE A 29 0.75 4.53 6.27
C ILE A 29 0.73 4.40 7.80
N GLN A 30 -0.14 5.17 8.47
CA GLN A 30 -0.30 5.14 9.93
C GLN A 30 -1.27 4.03 10.37
N HIS A 31 -1.14 2.82 9.82
CA HIS A 31 -2.05 1.70 10.05
C HIS A 31 -1.27 0.38 10.05
N THR A 32 -1.68 -0.57 10.89
CA THR A 32 -1.03 -1.89 11.04
C THR A 32 -1.81 -3.03 10.38
N SER A 33 -2.95 -2.72 9.74
CA SER A 33 -3.82 -3.68 9.04
C SER A 33 -3.98 -3.34 7.55
N ALA A 34 -3.09 -2.50 7.03
CA ALA A 34 -2.99 -2.12 5.62
C ALA A 34 -1.52 -1.84 5.27
N SER A 35 -1.22 -1.77 3.98
CA SER A 35 0.15 -1.63 3.48
C SER A 35 0.26 -0.64 2.32
N LEU A 36 1.48 -0.21 2.02
CA LEU A 36 1.86 0.51 0.81
C LEU A 36 2.78 -0.36 -0.03
N LEU A 37 2.51 -0.50 -1.32
CA LEU A 37 3.33 -1.28 -2.24
C LEU A 37 3.60 -0.55 -3.56
N ILE A 38 4.70 -0.93 -4.20
CA ILE A 38 4.94 -0.68 -5.62
C ILE A 38 4.78 -2.01 -6.36
N GLN A 39 3.84 -2.08 -7.29
CA GLN A 39 3.52 -3.28 -8.05
C GLN A 39 3.13 -2.96 -9.49
N GLU A 40 2.87 -3.99 -10.30
CA GLU A 40 2.39 -3.82 -11.66
C GLU A 40 1.02 -3.10 -11.71
N ASN A 41 0.90 -2.12 -12.59
CA ASN A 41 -0.30 -1.31 -12.84
C ASN A 41 -0.81 -1.40 -14.29
N PHE A 42 -0.51 -2.52 -14.96
CA PHE A 42 -0.96 -2.79 -16.33
C PHE A 42 -2.02 -3.89 -16.36
N ASP A 43 -1.66 -5.13 -16.04
CA ASP A 43 -2.61 -6.25 -16.02
C ASP A 43 -3.25 -6.40 -14.62
N PRO A 44 -4.57 -6.27 -14.48
CA PRO A 44 -5.25 -6.51 -13.20
C PRO A 44 -5.07 -7.95 -12.67
N SER A 45 -4.68 -8.91 -13.50
CA SER A 45 -4.41 -10.29 -13.10
C SER A 45 -3.27 -10.40 -12.09
N ALA A 46 -2.19 -9.62 -12.27
CA ALA A 46 -1.03 -9.60 -11.37
C ALA A 46 -1.45 -9.29 -9.94
N ARG A 47 -2.31 -8.28 -9.77
CA ARG A 47 -2.87 -7.89 -8.48
C ARG A 47 -3.79 -8.97 -7.90
N ALA A 48 -4.66 -9.56 -8.72
CA ALA A 48 -5.60 -10.58 -8.26
C ALA A 48 -4.88 -11.85 -7.78
N ASP A 49 -3.80 -12.24 -8.48
CA ASP A 49 -3.02 -13.42 -8.12
C ASP A 49 -2.16 -13.19 -6.87
N LEU A 50 -1.61 -11.98 -6.70
CA LEU A 50 -0.97 -11.57 -5.44
C LEU A 50 -1.95 -11.64 -4.26
N GLU A 51 -3.19 -11.15 -4.42
CA GLU A 51 -4.22 -11.22 -3.38
C GLU A 51 -4.58 -12.66 -3.02
N ARG A 52 -4.82 -13.51 -4.02
CA ARG A 52 -5.11 -14.93 -3.81
C ARG A 52 -3.95 -15.65 -3.12
N TRP A 53 -2.72 -15.40 -3.56
CA TRP A 53 -1.55 -16.04 -2.99
C TRP A 53 -1.34 -15.62 -1.53
N LEU A 54 -1.49 -14.33 -1.22
CA LEU A 54 -1.31 -13.82 0.13
C LEU A 54 -2.44 -14.28 1.08
N ASN A 55 -3.68 -14.33 0.60
CA ASN A 55 -4.81 -14.89 1.37
C ASN A 55 -4.65 -16.39 1.64
N ARG A 56 -4.04 -17.14 0.72
CA ARG A 56 -3.70 -18.55 0.94
C ARG A 56 -2.58 -18.70 1.98
N LEU A 57 -1.59 -17.80 1.96
CA LEU A 57 -0.47 -17.82 2.90
C LEU A 57 -0.89 -17.46 4.33
N VAL A 58 -1.80 -16.49 4.45
CA VAL A 58 -2.30 -15.98 5.73
C VAL A 58 -3.82 -16.18 5.79
N PRO A 59 -4.28 -17.42 6.04
CA PRO A 59 -5.69 -17.75 6.07
C PRO A 59 -6.38 -17.08 7.26
N GLU A 60 -7.68 -16.85 7.16
CA GLU A 60 -8.53 -16.46 8.29
C GLU A 60 -8.88 -17.67 9.17
N ASN A 61 -9.29 -17.42 10.42
CA ASN A 61 -9.72 -18.45 11.36
C ASN A 61 -8.68 -19.56 11.62
N ASP A 62 -7.39 -19.25 11.49
CA ASP A 62 -6.34 -20.15 11.94
C ASP A 62 -6.41 -20.29 13.47
N ASN A 63 -6.39 -21.53 13.96
CA ASN A 63 -6.44 -21.83 15.40
C ASN A 63 -5.21 -21.28 16.16
N LEU A 64 -4.14 -20.91 15.46
CA LEU A 64 -3.00 -20.22 16.04
C LEU A 64 -3.30 -18.78 16.46
N TYR A 65 -4.35 -18.15 15.91
CA TYR A 65 -4.67 -16.76 16.20
C TYR A 65 -5.48 -16.62 17.47
N THR A 66 -4.92 -15.91 18.44
CA THR A 66 -5.60 -15.51 19.68
C THR A 66 -6.16 -14.09 19.61
N HIS A 67 -5.78 -13.31 18.60
CA HIS A 67 -6.23 -11.94 18.36
C HIS A 67 -7.47 -11.95 17.46
N THR A 68 -8.65 -12.10 18.06
CA THR A 68 -9.90 -12.35 17.33
C THR A 68 -11.02 -11.35 17.67
N LEU A 69 -10.71 -10.28 18.42
CA LEU A 69 -11.72 -9.36 18.95
C LEU A 69 -12.42 -8.55 17.86
N GLU A 70 -11.72 -8.20 16.79
CA GLU A 70 -12.28 -7.36 15.72
C GLU A 70 -12.69 -8.17 14.48
N GLY A 71 -12.80 -9.49 14.59
CA GLY A 71 -13.25 -10.37 13.51
C GLY A 71 -12.16 -11.28 12.94
N PRO A 72 -12.54 -12.19 12.01
CA PRO A 72 -11.68 -13.25 11.51
C PRO A 72 -10.52 -12.77 10.61
N ASP A 73 -10.64 -11.56 10.06
CA ASP A 73 -9.69 -10.93 9.14
C ASP A 73 -8.66 -10.02 9.86
N ASP A 74 -8.83 -9.81 11.17
CA ASP A 74 -8.04 -8.88 11.98
C ASP A 74 -6.57 -9.31 12.12
N MET A 75 -6.31 -10.44 12.80
CA MET A 75 -4.96 -10.97 12.92
C MET A 75 -4.30 -11.26 11.56
N PRO A 76 -5.00 -11.85 10.56
CA PRO A 76 -4.47 -11.97 9.20
C PRO A 76 -4.01 -10.63 8.62
N ALA A 77 -4.77 -9.55 8.80
CA ALA A 77 -4.39 -8.24 8.28
C ALA A 77 -3.10 -7.70 8.90
N HIS A 78 -2.88 -7.94 10.20
CA HIS A 78 -1.61 -7.61 10.85
C HIS A 78 -0.44 -8.40 10.30
N ILE A 79 -0.61 -9.70 10.06
CA ILE A 79 0.44 -10.54 9.47
C ILE A 79 0.74 -10.08 8.04
N LYS A 80 -0.29 -9.85 7.22
CA LYS A 80 -0.13 -9.34 5.85
C LYS A 80 0.58 -7.99 5.83
N SER A 81 0.27 -7.09 6.76
CA SER A 81 0.97 -5.81 6.92
C SER A 81 2.45 -6.01 7.30
N SER A 82 2.73 -6.93 8.23
CA SER A 82 4.11 -7.26 8.64
C SER A 82 4.94 -7.92 7.54
N LEU A 83 4.32 -8.68 6.64
CA LEU A 83 4.99 -9.33 5.50
C LEU A 83 5.22 -8.39 4.31
N THR A 84 4.58 -7.22 4.33
CA THR A 84 4.64 -6.24 3.24
C THR A 84 5.33 -4.98 3.77
N ALA A 85 4.83 -3.79 3.42
CA ALA A 85 5.47 -2.54 3.81
C ALA A 85 4.45 -1.52 4.30
N THR A 86 4.82 -0.80 5.36
CA THR A 86 4.10 0.39 5.83
C THR A 86 4.71 1.69 5.30
N SER A 87 5.89 1.60 4.68
CA SER A 87 6.63 2.74 4.14
C SER A 87 7.21 2.41 2.78
N ILE A 88 7.12 3.34 1.83
CA ILE A 88 7.83 3.29 0.55
C ILE A 88 8.46 4.63 0.26
N SER A 89 9.63 4.62 -0.40
CA SER A 89 10.32 5.82 -0.84
C SER A 89 10.59 5.73 -2.34
N VAL A 90 10.22 6.78 -3.07
CA VAL A 90 10.32 6.88 -4.53
C VAL A 90 11.14 8.12 -4.89
N PRO A 91 12.20 7.99 -5.71
CA PRO A 91 12.94 9.15 -6.20
C PRO A 91 12.04 10.14 -6.93
N VAL A 92 12.32 11.42 -6.79
CA VAL A 92 11.76 12.49 -7.62
C VAL A 92 12.85 12.90 -8.61
N LEU A 93 12.55 12.83 -9.90
CA LEU A 93 13.46 13.14 -11.00
C LEU A 93 12.74 14.05 -11.99
N GLY A 94 13.31 15.21 -12.31
CA GLY A 94 12.69 16.16 -13.24
C GLY A 94 11.26 16.56 -12.84
N GLY A 95 10.97 16.66 -11.54
CA GLY A 95 9.65 16.97 -11.00
C GLY A 95 8.63 15.83 -11.02
N ASN A 96 9.04 14.62 -11.41
CA ASN A 96 8.17 13.46 -11.50
C ASN A 96 8.62 12.35 -10.55
N LEU A 97 7.69 11.51 -10.09
CA LEU A 97 8.07 10.27 -9.41
C LEU A 97 8.81 9.35 -10.40
N GLY A 98 10.01 8.91 -10.04
CA GLY A 98 10.87 8.02 -10.82
C GLY A 98 10.40 6.56 -10.86
N LEU A 99 9.11 6.33 -11.14
CA LEU A 99 8.53 5.00 -11.31
C LEU A 99 8.85 4.44 -12.70
N GLY A 100 9.04 3.13 -12.79
CA GLY A 100 9.09 2.41 -14.07
C GLY A 100 7.74 2.39 -14.78
N THR A 101 7.74 2.10 -16.09
CA THR A 101 6.55 2.13 -16.97
C THR A 101 5.33 1.39 -16.41
N TRP A 102 5.57 0.25 -15.75
CA TRP A 102 4.50 -0.59 -15.21
C TRP A 102 4.33 -0.46 -13.70
N GLN A 103 5.15 0.34 -13.01
CA GLN A 103 5.06 0.50 -11.57
C GLN A 103 3.92 1.46 -11.20
N GLY A 104 3.04 1.00 -10.31
CA GLY A 104 2.07 1.83 -9.61
C GLY A 104 2.26 1.74 -8.11
N ILE A 105 1.89 2.80 -7.40
CA ILE A 105 1.83 2.84 -5.95
C ILE A 105 0.41 2.45 -5.51
N PHE A 106 0.32 1.49 -4.59
CA PHE A 106 -0.96 0.96 -4.10
C PHE A 106 -1.03 1.03 -2.58
N LEU A 107 -2.20 1.41 -2.07
CA LEU A 107 -2.61 1.02 -0.73
C LEU A 107 -3.23 -0.38 -0.83
N TRP A 108 -2.73 -1.33 -0.04
CA TRP A 108 -3.33 -2.66 0.06
C TRP A 108 -4.11 -2.76 1.36
N GLU A 109 -5.42 -2.79 1.23
CA GLU A 109 -6.36 -3.02 2.33
C GLU A 109 -6.47 -4.52 2.62
N HIS A 110 -6.20 -4.92 3.86
CA HIS A 110 -6.25 -6.32 4.29
C HIS A 110 -7.50 -6.67 5.09
N ARG A 111 -8.29 -5.69 5.51
CA ARG A 111 -9.58 -5.86 6.20
C ARG A 111 -10.73 -5.91 5.18
N HIS A 112 -11.77 -6.68 5.49
CA HIS A 112 -13.00 -6.73 4.70
C HIS A 112 -13.82 -5.44 4.82
N GLN A 113 -13.81 -4.83 6.00
CA GLN A 113 -14.45 -3.55 6.27
C GLN A 113 -13.37 -2.50 6.51
N PRO A 114 -12.91 -1.79 5.47
CA PRO A 114 -11.90 -0.76 5.63
C PRO A 114 -12.41 0.39 6.50
N GLY A 115 -11.54 0.88 7.37
CA GLY A 115 -11.67 2.20 7.99
C GLY A 115 -11.00 3.29 7.14
N ASN A 116 -11.09 4.54 7.59
CA ASN A 116 -10.35 5.62 6.96
C ASN A 116 -8.84 5.42 7.12
N ARG A 117 -8.13 5.24 6.01
CA ARG A 117 -6.67 5.13 5.99
C ARG A 117 -6.02 6.50 5.93
N LYS A 118 -4.87 6.62 6.61
CA LYS A 118 -4.07 7.85 6.69
C LYS A 118 -2.65 7.56 6.23
N VAL A 119 -2.23 8.28 5.20
CA VAL A 119 -0.88 8.19 4.63
C VAL A 119 -0.20 9.54 4.81
N ILE A 120 0.99 9.53 5.40
CA ILE A 120 1.89 10.69 5.46
C ILE A 120 2.71 10.71 4.18
N LEU A 121 2.81 11.88 3.57
CA LEU A 121 3.74 12.18 2.49
C LEU A 121 4.84 13.09 3.04
N HIS A 122 6.09 12.72 2.79
CA HIS A 122 7.28 13.48 3.20
C HIS A 122 8.22 13.64 2.01
N LEU A 123 8.72 14.87 1.81
CA LEU A 123 9.61 15.24 0.71
C LEU A 123 10.93 15.74 1.29
N ILE A 124 12.06 15.25 0.75
CA ILE A 124 13.42 15.72 1.06
C ILE A 124 14.18 15.97 -0.24
#